data_AF-A0A1E1J7P7-F1
#
_entry.id   AF-A0A1E1J7P7-F1
#
_cell.length_a   1.000
_cell.length_b   1.000
_cell.length_c   1.000
_cell.angle_alpha   90.00
_cell.angle_beta   90.00
_cell.angle_gamma   90.00
#
_symmetry.space_group_name_H-M   'P 1'
#
loop_
_entity.id
_entity.type
_entity.pdbx_description
1 polymer ?
#
loop_
_entity_poly.entity_id
_entity_poly.type
_entity_poly.pdbx_seq_one_letter_code
_entity_poly.pdbx_strand_id
1 'polypeptide(L)'
;MWGLSITRVFQAYCAGAVLFEIPTIVMLLRGDILLPNAGAWVDDKYYYTNNKSLMYVFVAILACLIVSRGMACALPKSRIIIAYLVTVHTFEAGLYLYCCKHKEEAPNRTVYVFGTLMLVNICLFGARLVQLKAQQTRAEVAGLEWRQEQLAIIRKKRADYAKNRGEKKNN
;
A
#
# COMPACT_ATOMS: atom_id res chain seq x y z
N MET A 1 -16.52 6.41 -22.22
CA MET A 1 -16.28 6.77 -20.80
C MET A 1 -15.13 5.93 -20.27
N TRP A 2 -13.93 6.49 -20.18
CA TRP A 2 -12.71 5.80 -19.73
C TRP A 2 -12.70 5.69 -18.20
N GLY A 3 -13.37 4.68 -17.67
CA GLY A 3 -13.28 4.32 -16.25
C GLY A 3 -11.97 3.58 -15.99
N LEU A 4 -10.89 4.30 -15.70
CA LEU A 4 -9.69 3.70 -15.13
C LEU A 4 -10.08 3.01 -13.82
N SER A 5 -9.96 1.67 -13.76
CA SER A 5 -10.23 0.96 -12.52
C SER A 5 -9.27 1.48 -11.43
N ILE A 6 -9.76 1.64 -10.20
CA ILE A 6 -8.96 2.14 -9.06
C ILE A 6 -7.66 1.34 -8.91
N THR A 7 -7.69 0.05 -9.26
CA THR A 7 -6.49 -0.80 -9.32
C THR A 7 -5.45 -0.30 -10.32
N ARG A 8 -5.85 0.10 -11.53
CA ARG A 8 -4.93 0.65 -12.55
C ARG A 8 -4.35 1.99 -12.13
N VAL A 9 -5.14 2.86 -11.50
CA VAL A 9 -4.66 4.14 -10.95
C VAL A 9 -3.60 3.88 -9.86
N PHE A 10 -3.87 2.94 -8.96
CA PHE A 10 -2.92 2.53 -7.92
C PHE A 10 -1.62 1.95 -8.49
N GLN A 11 -1.71 1.10 -9.53
CA GLN A 11 -0.54 0.54 -10.19
C GLN A 11 0.28 1.62 -10.91
N ALA A 12 -0.38 2.54 -11.62
CA ALA A 12 0.27 3.67 -12.27
C ALA A 12 0.98 4.57 -11.25
N TYR A 13 0.35 4.81 -10.10
CA TYR A 13 0.97 5.53 -8.99
C TYR A 13 2.23 4.81 -8.47
N CYS A 14 2.14 3.51 -8.19
CA CYS A 14 3.30 2.73 -7.71
C CYS A 14 4.44 2.72 -8.72
N ALA A 15 4.13 2.53 -10.01
CA ALA A 15 5.12 2.56 -11.09
C ALA A 15 5.76 3.96 -11.23
N GLY A 16 4.95 5.03 -11.17
CA GLY A 16 5.44 6.40 -11.20
C GLY A 16 6.34 6.74 -10.01
N ALA A 17 5.98 6.30 -8.81
CA ALA A 17 6.80 6.48 -7.61
C ALA A 17 8.15 5.77 -7.73
N VAL A 18 8.17 4.54 -8.26
CA VAL A 18 9.42 3.81 -8.54
C VAL A 18 10.28 4.57 -9.55
N LEU A 19 9.70 5.01 -10.66
CA LEU A 19 10.42 5.76 -11.70
C LEU A 19 10.97 7.09 -11.20
N PHE A 20 10.30 7.72 -10.23
CA PHE A 20 10.75 8.97 -9.61
C PHE A 20 11.91 8.76 -8.63
N GLU A 21 11.93 7.65 -7.89
CA GLU A 21 12.96 7.42 -6.85
C GLU A 21 14.26 6.80 -7.39
N ILE A 22 14.19 6.03 -8.49
CA ILE A 22 15.38 5.44 -9.12
C ILE A 22 16.45 6.51 -9.45
N PRO A 23 16.13 7.64 -10.10
CA PRO A 23 17.10 8.70 -10.37
C PRO A 23 17.79 9.20 -9.10
N THR A 24 17.04 9.37 -8.01
CA THR A 24 17.58 9.85 -6.72
C THR A 24 18.63 8.88 -6.16
N ILE A 25 18.36 7.56 -6.22
CA ILE A 25 19.35 6.54 -5.83
C ILE A 25 20.60 6.61 -6.71
N VAL A 26 20.43 6.71 -8.03
CA VAL A 26 21.56 6.75 -8.97
C VAL A 26 22.42 8.00 -8.73
N MET A 27 21.80 9.17 -8.55
CA MET A 27 22.51 10.42 -8.27
C MET A 27 23.23 10.39 -6.91
N LEU A 28 22.63 9.79 -5.87
CA LEU A 28 23.29 9.58 -4.57
C LEU A 28 24.53 8.69 -4.70
N LEU A 29 24.41 7.57 -5.40
CA LEU A 29 25.51 6.61 -5.58
C LEU A 29 26.65 7.16 -6.45
N ARG A 30 26.35 8.05 -7.40
CA ARG A 30 27.34 8.76 -8.22
C ARG A 30 28.02 9.92 -7.49
N GLY A 31 27.45 10.37 -6.38
CA GLY A 31 27.90 11.56 -5.66
C GLY A 31 27.44 12.88 -6.29
N ASP A 32 26.49 12.82 -7.24
CA ASP A 32 25.93 13.99 -7.92
C ASP A 32 25.03 14.82 -6.97
N ILE A 33 24.43 14.16 -5.96
CA ILE A 33 23.68 14.80 -4.88
C ILE A 33 24.17 14.34 -3.51
N LEU A 34 24.21 15.28 -2.57
CA LEU A 34 24.58 15.00 -1.18
C LEU A 34 23.36 14.54 -0.37
N LEU A 35 23.61 13.71 0.64
CA LEU A 35 22.56 13.15 1.50
C LEU A 35 21.62 14.20 2.14
N PRO A 36 22.11 15.37 2.64
CA PRO A 36 21.22 16.42 3.16
C PRO A 36 20.32 17.05 2.10
N ASN A 37 20.69 16.94 0.82
CA ASN A 37 19.89 17.46 -0.29
C ASN A 37 18.86 16.42 -0.77
N ALA A 38 19.08 15.14 -0.48
CA ALA A 38 18.14 14.05 -0.78
C ALA A 38 16.99 13.96 0.24
N GLY A 39 17.14 14.60 1.41
CA GLY A 39 16.13 14.62 2.45
C GLY A 39 16.14 15.91 3.27
N ALA A 40 14.99 16.60 3.33
CA ALA A 40 14.89 17.91 3.99
C ALA A 40 14.85 17.86 5.53
N TRP A 41 15.25 16.73 6.14
CA TRP A 41 14.97 16.40 7.54
C TRP A 41 16.17 16.55 8.50
N VAL A 42 17.31 17.10 8.06
CA VAL A 42 18.50 17.27 8.92
C VAL A 42 19.08 18.68 8.82
N ASP A 43 19.65 19.21 9.91
CA ASP A 43 20.33 20.52 9.97
C ASP A 43 21.86 20.43 9.96
N ASP A 44 22.47 19.37 10.52
CA ASP A 44 23.92 19.19 10.48
C ASP A 44 24.39 18.76 9.08
N LYS A 45 24.51 19.74 8.19
CA LYS A 45 24.95 19.51 6.82
C LYS A 45 26.35 18.91 6.77
N TYR A 46 27.23 19.21 7.72
CA TYR A 46 28.63 18.81 7.67
C TYR A 46 28.82 17.34 8.02
N TYR A 47 28.18 16.86 9.08
CA TYR A 47 28.22 15.44 9.45
C TYR A 47 27.62 14.54 8.35
N TYR A 48 26.49 14.96 7.78
CA TYR A 48 25.74 14.15 6.82
C TYR A 48 26.31 14.22 5.39
N THR A 49 27.07 15.26 5.04
CA THR A 49 27.73 15.39 3.74
C THR A 49 28.89 14.40 3.58
N ASN A 50 29.67 14.16 4.64
CA ASN A 50 30.88 13.34 4.57
C ASN A 50 30.67 11.88 5.02
N ASN A 51 29.50 11.53 5.54
CA ASN A 51 29.24 10.21 6.09
C ASN A 51 28.73 9.21 5.02
N LYS A 52 29.68 8.57 4.33
CA LYS A 52 29.38 7.56 3.29
C LYS A 52 28.58 6.37 3.81
N SER A 53 28.83 5.91 5.05
CA SER A 53 28.09 4.79 5.65
C SER A 53 26.61 5.12 5.78
N LEU A 54 26.30 6.32 6.25
CA LEU A 54 24.92 6.79 6.37
C LEU A 54 24.24 6.92 5.01
N MET A 55 24.96 7.41 4.00
CA MET A 55 24.46 7.45 2.62
C MET A 55 24.09 6.05 2.10
N TYR A 56 24.95 5.03 2.31
CA TYR A 56 24.64 3.66 1.89
C TYR A 56 23.44 3.08 2.63
N VAL A 57 23.29 3.35 3.94
CA VAL A 57 22.11 2.94 4.71
C VAL A 57 20.85 3.59 4.14
N PHE A 58 20.89 4.88 3.85
CA PHE A 58 19.76 5.59 3.26
C PHE A 58 19.39 5.04 1.87
N VAL A 59 20.38 4.79 1.01
CA VAL A 59 20.17 4.15 -0.30
C VAL A 59 19.56 2.76 -0.15
N ALA A 60 20.01 1.96 0.81
CA ALA A 60 19.46 0.63 1.07
C ALA A 60 17.98 0.70 1.46
N ILE A 61 17.61 1.67 2.32
CA ILE A 61 16.22 1.91 2.71
C ILE A 61 15.38 2.32 1.49
N LEU A 62 15.86 3.27 0.67
CA LEU A 62 15.17 3.67 -0.56
C LEU A 62 15.00 2.50 -1.54
N ALA A 63 16.03 1.66 -1.70
CA ALA A 63 15.94 0.48 -2.54
C ALA A 63 14.87 -0.51 -2.03
N CYS A 64 14.80 -0.74 -0.72
CA CYS A 64 13.74 -1.54 -0.11
C CYS A 64 12.34 -0.96 -0.37
N LEU A 65 12.19 0.37 -0.28
CA LEU A 65 10.92 1.06 -0.60
C LEU A 65 10.54 0.87 -2.08
N ILE A 66 11.48 1.05 -3.00
CA ILE A 66 11.26 0.83 -4.43
C ILE A 66 10.81 -0.62 -4.71
N VAL A 67 11.52 -1.61 -4.15
CA VAL A 67 11.17 -3.03 -4.33
C VAL A 67 9.77 -3.29 -3.79
N SER A 68 9.45 -2.80 -2.58
CA SER A 68 8.14 -3.02 -1.98
C SER A 68 6.99 -2.37 -2.76
N ARG A 69 7.20 -1.18 -3.34
CA ARG A 69 6.23 -0.52 -4.24
C ARG A 69 6.11 -1.23 -5.58
N GLY A 70 7.22 -1.74 -6.13
CA GLY A 70 7.23 -2.60 -7.31
C GLY A 70 6.40 -3.87 -7.08
N MET A 71 6.56 -4.50 -5.91
CA MET A 71 5.73 -5.63 -5.49
C MET A 71 4.26 -5.25 -5.36
N ALA A 72 3.92 -4.09 -4.81
CA ALA A 72 2.54 -3.62 -4.75
C ALA A 72 1.93 -3.32 -6.13
N CYS A 73 2.76 -2.87 -7.09
CA CYS A 73 2.36 -2.70 -8.48
C CYS A 73 2.06 -4.05 -9.15
N ALA A 74 2.93 -5.05 -8.95
CA ALA A 74 2.77 -6.40 -9.52
C ALA A 74 1.62 -7.18 -8.86
N LEU A 75 1.43 -7.01 -7.55
CA LEU A 75 0.45 -7.72 -6.74
C LEU A 75 -0.54 -6.76 -6.06
N PRO A 76 -1.35 -6.01 -6.83
CA PRO A 76 -2.17 -4.91 -6.30
C PRO A 76 -3.39 -5.35 -5.48
N LYS A 77 -3.60 -6.66 -5.33
CA LYS A 77 -4.63 -7.28 -4.50
C LYS A 77 -4.06 -7.87 -3.20
N SER A 78 -2.73 -7.90 -3.05
CA SER A 78 -2.09 -8.47 -1.86
C SER A 78 -2.22 -7.52 -0.67
N ARG A 79 -3.10 -7.89 0.27
CA ARG A 79 -3.34 -7.10 1.50
C ARG A 79 -2.10 -7.01 2.38
N ILE A 80 -1.29 -8.07 2.43
CA ILE A 80 -0.09 -8.13 3.27
C ILE A 80 0.93 -7.09 2.79
N ILE A 81 1.17 -7.02 1.48
CA ILE A 81 2.12 -6.06 0.88
C ILE A 81 1.63 -4.63 1.12
N ILE A 82 0.33 -4.37 0.92
CA ILE A 82 -0.23 -3.04 1.10
C ILE A 82 -0.24 -2.63 2.58
N ALA A 83 -0.56 -3.54 3.50
CA ALA A 83 -0.49 -3.27 4.94
C ALA A 83 0.95 -3.00 5.41
N TYR A 84 1.92 -3.75 4.88
CA TYR A 84 3.35 -3.49 5.10
C TYR A 84 3.72 -2.07 4.66
N LEU A 85 3.34 -1.67 3.44
CA LEU A 85 3.61 -0.33 2.91
C LEU A 85 2.96 0.79 3.73
N VAL A 86 1.72 0.61 4.17
CA VAL A 86 1.07 1.57 5.09
C VAL A 86 1.90 1.70 6.37
N THR A 87 2.32 0.58 6.96
CA THR A 87 3.06 0.58 8.23
C THR A 87 4.42 1.26 8.08
N VAL A 88 5.17 0.91 7.03
CA VAL A 88 6.48 1.49 6.75
C VAL A 88 6.37 2.99 6.51
N HIS A 89 5.45 3.45 5.65
CA HIS A 89 5.29 4.89 5.39
C HIS A 89 4.74 5.65 6.59
N THR A 90 3.92 5.03 7.44
CA THR A 90 3.48 5.66 8.71
C THR A 90 4.65 5.85 9.67
N PHE A 91 5.51 4.83 9.80
CA PHE A 91 6.70 4.91 10.62
C PHE A 91 7.70 5.94 10.07
N GLU A 92 7.93 5.93 8.77
CA GLU A 92 8.76 6.90 8.05
C GLU A 92 8.28 8.34 8.28
N ALA A 93 6.97 8.59 8.17
CA ALA A 93 6.38 9.89 8.45
C ALA A 93 6.53 10.29 9.93
N GLY A 94 6.42 9.33 10.86
CA GLY A 94 6.66 9.55 12.28
C GLY A 94 8.10 10.00 12.56
N LEU A 95 9.08 9.29 11.98
CA LEU A 95 10.49 9.66 12.04
C LEU A 95 10.75 11.02 11.39
N TYR A 96 10.14 11.27 10.24
CA TYR A 96 10.28 12.54 9.54
C TYR A 96 9.77 13.72 10.38
N LEU A 97 8.59 13.60 10.97
CA LEU A 97 8.03 14.61 11.87
C LEU A 97 8.89 14.78 13.12
N TYR A 98 9.42 13.69 13.67
CA TYR A 98 10.36 13.75 14.78
C TYR A 98 11.61 14.56 14.41
N CYS A 99 12.25 14.25 13.29
CA CYS A 99 13.43 14.97 12.81
C CYS A 99 13.11 16.45 12.54
N CYS A 100 11.96 16.76 11.91
CA CYS A 100 11.54 18.13 11.64
C CYS A 100 11.28 18.93 12.92
N LYS A 101 10.77 18.31 14.00
CA LYS A 101 10.55 18.99 15.29
C LYS A 101 11.84 19.34 16.01
N HIS A 102 12.92 18.62 15.73
CA HIS A 102 14.23 18.84 16.34
C HIS A 102 15.17 19.63 15.43
N LYS A 103 14.64 20.24 14.36
CA LYS A 103 15.38 21.21 13.57
C LYS A 103 15.50 22.54 14.30
N GLU A 104 16.70 23.07 14.34
CA GLU A 104 17.03 24.42 14.78
C GLU A 104 16.70 25.45 13.67
N GLU A 105 16.84 25.05 12.40
CA GLU A 105 16.52 25.93 11.26
C GLU A 105 15.03 25.95 10.91
N ALA A 106 14.55 27.11 10.45
CA ALA A 106 13.17 27.26 10.01
C ALA A 106 12.86 26.30 8.84
N PRO A 107 11.69 25.62 8.85
CA PRO A 107 11.35 24.65 7.82
C PRO A 107 11.25 25.30 6.43
N ASN A 108 12.08 24.84 5.50
CA ASN A 108 12.08 25.30 4.11
C ASN A 108 10.93 24.66 3.30
N ARG A 109 10.57 25.23 2.14
CA ARG A 109 9.49 24.73 1.25
C ARG A 109 9.60 23.23 0.94
N THR A 110 10.82 22.74 0.78
CA THR A 110 11.11 21.32 0.51
C THR A 110 10.58 20.40 1.63
N VAL A 111 10.63 20.85 2.89
CA VAL A 111 10.10 20.11 4.05
C VAL A 111 8.59 19.90 3.92
N TYR A 112 7.87 20.92 3.49
CA TYR A 112 6.42 20.83 3.30
C TYR A 112 6.05 19.92 2.13
N VAL A 113 6.82 19.97 1.04
CA VAL A 113 6.61 19.10 -0.12
C VAL A 113 6.79 17.63 0.25
N PHE A 114 7.91 17.28 0.90
CA PHE A 114 8.16 15.90 1.33
C PHE A 114 7.11 15.42 2.35
N GLY A 115 6.77 16.24 3.35
CA GLY A 115 5.72 15.89 4.31
C GLY A 115 4.37 15.64 3.65
N THR A 116 4.00 16.46 2.65
CA THR A 116 2.76 16.27 1.88
C THR A 116 2.81 14.96 1.09
N LEU A 117 3.93 14.64 0.43
CA LEU A 117 4.09 13.39 -0.32
C LEU A 117 3.99 12.16 0.59
N MET A 118 4.53 12.22 1.80
CA MET A 118 4.39 11.14 2.79
C MET A 118 2.94 10.91 3.19
N LEU A 119 2.20 11.99 3.48
CA LEU A 119 0.77 11.90 3.78
C LEU A 119 -0.03 11.31 2.61
N VAL A 120 0.26 11.74 1.39
CA VAL A 120 -0.38 11.21 0.18
C VAL A 120 -0.12 9.72 0.03
N ASN A 121 1.12 9.26 0.23
CA ASN A 121 1.46 7.83 0.22
C ASN A 121 0.64 7.04 1.24
N ILE A 122 0.64 7.46 2.51
CA ILE A 122 -0.11 6.78 3.59
C ILE A 122 -1.59 6.71 3.26
N CYS A 123 -2.18 7.82 2.82
CA CYS A 123 -3.60 7.89 2.46
C CYS A 123 -3.93 6.97 1.29
N LEU A 124 -3.12 6.95 0.23
CA LEU A 124 -3.35 6.10 -0.95
C LEU A 124 -3.26 4.61 -0.61
N PHE A 125 -2.21 4.19 0.10
CA PHE A 125 -2.07 2.80 0.52
C PHE A 125 -3.15 2.39 1.53
N GLY A 126 -3.51 3.29 2.46
CA GLY A 126 -4.58 3.08 3.43
C GLY A 126 -5.95 2.93 2.78
N ALA A 127 -6.31 3.84 1.87
CA ALA A 127 -7.55 3.77 1.11
C ALA A 127 -7.64 2.47 0.29
N ARG A 128 -6.52 2.05 -0.32
CA ARG A 128 -6.45 0.79 -1.06
C ARG A 128 -6.66 -0.42 -0.14
N LEU A 129 -6.07 -0.42 1.05
CA LEU A 129 -6.25 -1.49 2.03
C LEU A 129 -7.72 -1.61 2.48
N VAL A 130 -8.37 -0.48 2.78
CA VAL A 130 -9.79 -0.42 3.15
C VAL A 130 -10.65 -0.95 2.01
N GLN A 131 -10.37 -0.54 0.78
CA GLN A 131 -11.09 -1.03 -0.40
C GLN A 131 -10.98 -2.55 -0.55
N LEU A 132 -9.78 -3.11 -0.40
CA LEU A 132 -9.58 -4.56 -0.51
C LEU A 132 -10.29 -5.34 0.61
N LYS A 133 -10.29 -4.81 1.84
CA LYS A 133 -11.08 -5.39 2.94
C LYS A 133 -12.58 -5.38 2.62
N ALA A 134 -13.11 -4.26 2.16
CA ALA A 134 -14.53 -4.14 1.80
C ALA A 134 -14.93 -5.11 0.65
N GLN A 135 -14.07 -5.27 -0.36
CA GLN A 135 -14.31 -6.21 -1.45
C GLN A 135 -14.35 -7.67 -0.97
N GLN A 136 -13.46 -8.04 -0.06
CA GLN A 136 -13.47 -9.38 0.52
C GLN A 136 -14.72 -9.64 1.34
N THR A 137 -15.12 -8.71 2.21
CA THR A 137 -16.34 -8.86 3.01
C THR A 137 -17.57 -9.04 2.12
N ARG A 138 -17.67 -8.29 1.03
CA ARG A 138 -18.75 -8.46 0.04
C ARG A 138 -18.73 -9.84 -0.62
N ALA A 139 -17.54 -10.34 -0.97
CA ALA A 139 -17.40 -11.68 -1.56
C ALA A 139 -17.74 -12.80 -0.56
N GLU A 140 -17.39 -12.64 0.71
CA GLU A 140 -17.75 -13.57 1.78
C GLU A 140 -19.26 -13.60 2.00
N VAL A 141 -19.92 -12.44 2.07
CA VAL A 141 -21.39 -12.35 2.20
C VAL A 141 -22.09 -12.98 1.00
N ALA A 142 -21.70 -12.64 -0.23
CA ALA A 142 -22.28 -13.24 -1.44
C ALA A 142 -22.07 -14.76 -1.48
N GLY A 143 -20.91 -15.25 -1.03
CA GLY A 143 -20.64 -16.69 -0.93
C GLY A 143 -21.52 -17.39 0.12
N LEU A 144 -21.84 -16.71 1.23
CA LEU A 144 -22.77 -17.22 2.25
C LEU A 144 -24.20 -17.27 1.74
N GLU A 145 -24.67 -16.20 1.09
CA GLU A 145 -26.00 -16.15 0.46
C GLU A 145 -26.17 -17.27 -0.56
N TRP A 146 -25.20 -17.44 -1.46
CA TRP A 146 -25.20 -18.53 -2.44
C TRP A 146 -25.28 -19.91 -1.78
N ARG A 147 -24.52 -20.16 -0.71
CA ARG A 147 -24.58 -21.42 0.03
C ARG A 147 -25.94 -21.65 0.69
N GLN A 148 -26.55 -20.60 1.23
CA GLN A 148 -27.89 -20.67 1.82
C GLN A 148 -28.96 -21.01 0.77
N GLU A 149 -28.89 -20.39 -0.41
CA GLU A 149 -29.78 -20.71 -1.53
C GLU A 149 -29.65 -22.17 -1.96
N GLN A 150 -28.42 -22.67 -2.12
CA GLN A 150 -28.18 -24.07 -2.47
C GLN A 150 -28.75 -25.03 -1.42
N LEU A 151 -28.59 -24.73 -0.12
CA LEU A 151 -29.17 -25.52 0.96
C LEU A 151 -30.70 -25.49 0.95
N ALA A 152 -31.32 -24.35 0.65
CA ALA A 152 -32.77 -24.22 0.52
C ALA A 152 -33.31 -25.08 -0.62
N ILE A 153 -32.64 -25.07 -1.79
CA ILE A 153 -32.99 -25.91 -2.94
C ILE A 153 -32.90 -27.40 -2.58
N ILE A 154 -31.82 -27.82 -1.90
CA ILE A 154 -31.65 -29.22 -1.47
C ILE A 154 -32.75 -29.64 -0.49
N ARG A 155 -33.10 -28.79 0.49
CA ARG A 155 -34.18 -29.05 1.45
C ARG A 155 -35.52 -29.22 0.74
N LYS A 156 -35.83 -28.33 -0.21
CA LYS A 156 -37.04 -28.42 -1.03
C LYS A 156 -37.10 -29.72 -1.82
N LYS A 157 -36.03 -30.06 -2.55
CA LYS A 157 -35.95 -31.33 -3.29
C LYS A 157 -36.15 -32.54 -2.37
N ARG A 158 -35.52 -32.58 -1.18
CA ARG A 158 -35.69 -33.68 -0.22
C ARG A 158 -37.14 -33.78 0.29
N ALA A 159 -37.79 -32.66 0.57
CA ALA A 159 -39.20 -32.64 0.99
C ALA A 159 -40.12 -33.18 -0.12
N ASP A 160 -39.89 -32.76 -1.36
CA ASP A 160 -40.65 -33.23 -2.53
C ASP A 160 -40.46 -34.74 -2.75
N TYR A 161 -39.21 -35.25 -2.64
CA TYR A 161 -38.94 -36.69 -2.71
C TYR A 161 -39.63 -37.49 -1.59
N ALA A 162 -39.64 -36.98 -0.36
CA ALA A 162 -40.30 -37.64 0.77
C ALA A 162 -41.82 -37.71 0.56
N LYS A 163 -42.43 -36.62 0.07
CA LYS A 163 -43.86 -36.56 -0.24
C LYS A 163 -44.25 -37.57 -1.33
N ASN A 164 -43.53 -37.57 -2.45
CA ASN A 164 -43.78 -38.51 -3.56
C ASN A 164 -43.58 -39.98 -3.17
N ARG A 165 -42.68 -40.27 -2.22
CA ARG A 165 -42.48 -41.64 -1.69
C ARG A 165 -43.59 -42.06 -0.74
N GLY A 166 -44.16 -41.13 0.04
CA GLY A 166 -45.31 -41.38 0.89
C GLY A 166 -46.58 -41.66 0.07
N GLU A 167 -46.83 -40.88 -0.97
CA GLU A 167 -47.96 -41.07 -1.88
C GLU A 167 -47.90 -42.42 -2.62
N LYS A 168 -46.71 -42.86 -3.05
CA LYS A 168 -46.50 -44.20 -3.64
C LYS A 168 -46.66 -45.38 -2.68
N LYS A 169 -46.70 -45.15 -1.37
CA LYS A 169 -46.89 -46.20 -0.36
C LYS A 169 -48.34 -46.35 0.07
N ASN A 170 -49.17 -45.34 -0.19
CA ASN A 170 -50.59 -45.29 0.18
C ASN A 170 -51.54 -45.62 -1.00
N ASN A 171 -51.00 -45.89 -2.19
CA ASN A 171 -51.67 -46.50 -3.34
C ASN A 171 -51.14 -47.91 -3.55
#